data_AF-A0A9L0SED6-F1
#
_entry.id   AF-A0A9L0SED6-F1
#
_cell.length_a   1.000
_cell.length_b   1.000
_cell.length_c   1.000
_cell.angle_alpha   90.00
_cell.angle_beta   90.00
_cell.angle_gamma   90.00
#
_symmetry.space_group_name_H-M   'P 1'
#
loop_
_entity.id
_entity.type
_entity.pdbx_description
1 polymer ?
#
loop_
_entity_poly.entity_id
_entity_poly.type
_entity_poly.pdbx_seq_one_letter_code
_entity_poly.pdbx_strand_id
1 'polypeptide(L)'
;MGAAEPLSSVLWVKQRLCAVSLDPARALLSWWRSRGPGAGVPGADACSVPVSEIITVEEQDVHGKRSASGKWQKMERLYAFTVHYVQRARQHRWKWTKVTFCCADEQLCHLWLQTLRELLENLTSRPKHLLVFINPFGGKGQGKRIYERKVAPLFALASVTTEVIGSSVSAGTACSASSCTA
;
A
#
# COMPACT_ATOMS: atom_id res chain seq x y z
N MET A 1 2.66 -8.21 31.57
CA MET A 1 3.01 -7.57 30.28
C MET A 1 1.99 -6.48 30.06
N GLY A 2 2.36 -5.20 30.25
CA GLY A 2 1.46 -4.08 30.00
C GLY A 2 1.08 -4.04 28.52
N ALA A 3 -0.19 -3.79 28.22
CA ALA A 3 -0.61 -3.55 26.84
C ALA A 3 0.19 -2.36 26.31
N ALA A 4 0.78 -2.48 25.11
CA ALA A 4 1.45 -1.36 24.48
C ALA A 4 0.41 -0.27 24.21
N GLU A 5 0.67 0.94 24.71
CA GLU A 5 -0.23 2.08 24.51
C GLU A 5 -0.39 2.38 23.01
N PRO A 6 -1.61 2.75 22.55
CA PRO A 6 -1.82 3.13 21.16
C PRO A 6 -0.98 4.34 20.75
N LEU A 7 -0.32 4.27 19.60
CA LEU A 7 0.30 5.44 18.98
C LEU A 7 -0.82 6.36 18.48
N SER A 8 -0.92 7.56 19.04
CA SER A 8 -1.96 8.52 18.69
C SER A 8 -1.40 9.90 18.42
N SER A 9 -1.94 10.57 17.40
CA SER A 9 -1.49 11.89 16.96
C SER A 9 -2.58 12.61 16.19
N VAL A 10 -2.42 13.91 16.00
CA VAL A 10 -3.31 14.71 15.16
C VAL A 10 -2.57 15.03 13.86
N LEU A 11 -3.06 14.49 12.74
CA LEU A 11 -2.43 14.58 11.43
C LEU A 11 -3.40 15.18 10.41
N TRP A 12 -2.87 15.79 9.36
CA TRP A 12 -3.68 16.31 8.26
C TRP A 12 -4.03 15.20 7.27
N VAL A 13 -5.31 15.05 6.96
CA VAL A 13 -5.84 14.14 5.95
C VAL A 13 -6.78 14.92 5.03
N LYS A 14 -6.45 15.02 3.74
CA LYS A 14 -7.25 15.77 2.74
C LYS A 14 -7.64 17.19 3.22
N GLN A 15 -6.66 17.97 3.69
CA GLN A 15 -6.85 19.33 4.22
C GLN A 15 -7.75 19.42 5.47
N ARG A 16 -7.91 18.33 6.21
CA ARG A 16 -8.64 18.32 7.49
C ARG A 16 -7.77 17.77 8.58
N LEU A 17 -7.92 18.34 9.77
CA LEU A 17 -7.25 17.85 10.96
C LEU A 17 -7.97 16.61 11.48
N CYS A 18 -7.25 15.49 11.52
CA CYS A 18 -7.78 14.20 11.93
C CYS A 18 -7.01 13.66 13.12
N ALA A 19 -7.73 13.13 14.11
CA ALA A 19 -7.12 12.27 15.10
C ALA A 19 -6.83 10.93 14.44
N VAL A 20 -5.62 10.42 14.62
CA VAL A 20 -5.13 9.16 14.05
C VAL A 20 -4.61 8.33 15.20
N SER A 21 -5.03 7.07 15.25
CA SER A 21 -4.67 6.13 16.30
C SER A 21 -4.31 4.78 15.68
N LEU A 22 -3.22 4.20 16.13
CA LEU A 22 -2.78 2.86 15.80
C LEU A 22 -2.74 2.06 17.10
N ASP A 23 -3.66 1.11 17.22
CA ASP A 23 -3.77 0.21 18.36
C ASP A 23 -2.99 -1.08 18.05
N PRO A 24 -1.82 -1.32 18.68
CA PRO A 24 -1.03 -2.52 18.42
C PRO A 24 -1.72 -3.80 18.88
N ALA A 25 -2.51 -3.74 19.97
CA ALA A 25 -3.20 -4.90 20.52
C ALA A 25 -4.34 -5.37 19.60
N ARG A 26 -5.01 -4.43 18.93
CA ARG A 26 -6.03 -4.74 17.91
C ARG A 26 -5.47 -4.88 16.50
N ALA A 27 -4.21 -4.54 16.29
CA ALA A 27 -3.61 -4.36 14.98
C ALA A 27 -4.52 -3.52 14.05
N LEU A 28 -4.96 -2.35 14.53
CA LEU A 28 -5.98 -1.52 13.88
C LEU A 28 -5.52 -0.06 13.75
N LEU A 29 -5.46 0.42 12.51
CA LEU A 29 -5.27 1.84 12.20
C LEU A 29 -6.63 2.51 12.07
N SER A 30 -6.86 3.60 12.81
CA SER A 30 -8.12 4.35 12.77
C SER A 30 -7.86 5.85 12.66
N TRP A 31 -8.74 6.57 11.96
CA TRP A 31 -8.70 8.03 11.88
C TRP A 31 -10.10 8.63 11.73
N TRP A 32 -10.31 9.78 12.36
CA TRP A 32 -11.59 10.51 12.34
C TRP A 32 -11.34 12.00 12.43
N ARG A 33 -12.36 12.83 12.14
CA ARG A 33 -12.21 14.28 12.23
C ARG A 33 -11.93 14.69 13.67
N SER A 34 -10.87 15.45 13.89
CA SER A 34 -10.65 16.07 15.19
C SER A 34 -11.62 17.24 15.36
N ARG A 35 -12.38 17.26 16.45
CA ARG A 35 -13.29 18.35 16.82
C ARG A 35 -12.68 19.32 17.84
N GLY A 36 -11.41 19.14 18.23
CA GLY A 36 -10.73 19.97 19.24
C GLY A 36 -9.22 19.65 19.39
N PRO A 37 -8.55 20.20 20.42
CA PRO A 37 -7.10 20.08 20.62
C PRO A 37 -6.57 18.66 20.92
N GLY A 38 -7.45 17.67 21.10
CA GLY A 38 -7.08 16.30 21.46
C GLY A 38 -7.64 15.25 20.50
N ALA A 39 -7.09 14.03 20.58
CA ALA A 39 -7.64 12.84 19.95
C ALA A 39 -8.93 12.43 20.67
N GLY A 40 -10.03 13.14 20.43
CA GLY A 40 -11.35 12.82 21.01
C GLY A 40 -11.83 11.42 20.59
N VAL A 41 -12.93 10.94 21.17
CA VAL A 41 -13.47 9.59 20.87
C VAL A 41 -13.85 9.45 19.38
N PRO A 42 -13.61 8.29 18.73
CA PRO A 42 -14.04 8.04 17.36
C PRO A 42 -15.54 8.30 17.17
N GLY A 43 -15.87 9.21 16.24
CA GLY A 43 -17.24 9.50 15.85
C GLY A 43 -17.77 8.53 14.78
N ALA A 44 -19.01 8.73 14.34
CA ALA A 44 -19.62 7.96 13.25
C ALA A 44 -18.90 8.11 11.90
N ASP A 45 -18.06 9.13 11.74
CA ASP A 45 -17.23 9.39 10.56
C ASP A 45 -15.83 8.76 10.65
N ALA A 46 -15.56 7.94 11.67
CA ALA A 46 -14.31 7.23 11.79
C ALA A 46 -14.10 6.23 10.66
N CYS A 47 -12.91 6.26 10.09
CA CYS A 47 -12.40 5.25 9.18
C CYS A 47 -11.42 4.37 9.93
N SER A 48 -11.44 3.07 9.67
CA SER A 48 -10.54 2.11 10.27
C SER A 48 -10.11 1.06 9.26
N VAL A 49 -8.87 0.61 9.37
CA VAL A 49 -8.26 -0.38 8.51
C VAL A 49 -7.44 -1.33 9.39
N PRO A 50 -7.73 -2.65 9.38
CA PRO A 50 -6.87 -3.64 10.01
C PRO A 50 -5.47 -3.60 9.38
N VAL A 51 -4.43 -3.75 10.18
CA VAL A 51 -3.04 -3.74 9.69
C VAL A 51 -2.81 -4.87 8.67
N SER A 52 -3.51 -6.00 8.81
CA SER A 52 -3.50 -7.09 7.82
C SER A 52 -4.08 -6.74 6.45
N GLU A 53 -4.83 -5.64 6.34
CA GLU A 53 -5.39 -5.11 5.09
C GLU A 53 -4.51 -4.00 4.48
N ILE A 54 -3.46 -3.59 5.17
CA ILE A 54 -2.47 -2.64 4.65
C ILE A 54 -1.54 -3.38 3.67
N ILE A 55 -1.46 -2.86 2.46
CA ILE A 55 -0.61 -3.35 1.38
C ILE A 55 0.82 -2.86 1.59
N THR A 56 1.00 -1.56 1.83
CA THR A 56 2.31 -0.94 2.06
C THR A 56 2.16 0.45 2.68
N VAL A 57 3.26 0.98 3.21
CA VAL A 57 3.37 2.36 3.69
C VAL A 57 4.57 3.05 3.06
N GLU A 58 4.29 4.12 2.32
CA GLU A 58 5.27 4.88 1.55
C GLU A 58 5.50 6.24 2.21
N GLU A 59 6.76 6.66 2.28
CA GLU A 59 7.11 8.03 2.61
C GLU A 59 6.87 8.93 1.38
N GLN A 60 6.35 10.13 1.62
CA GLN A 60 6.11 11.15 0.61
C GLN A 60 6.93 12.38 0.96
N ASP A 61 7.95 12.65 0.15
CA ASP A 61 8.59 13.96 0.15
C ASP A 61 7.65 14.98 -0.47
N VAL A 62 6.93 15.75 0.36
CA VAL A 62 6.22 16.96 -0.10
C VAL A 62 7.26 18.09 -0.23
N HIS A 63 8.24 17.89 -1.12
CA HIS A 63 9.03 19.01 -1.61
C HIS A 63 8.09 19.88 -2.46
N GLY A 64 7.76 21.07 -1.95
CA GLY A 64 6.95 22.04 -2.68
C GLY A 64 7.48 22.16 -4.10
N LYS A 65 6.62 21.90 -5.09
CA LYS A 65 6.93 22.15 -6.50
C LYS A 65 7.41 23.60 -6.60
N ARG A 66 8.72 23.78 -6.83
CA ARG A 66 9.33 25.08 -7.13
C ARG A 66 8.67 25.63 -8.39
N SER A 67 7.68 26.51 -8.21
CA SER A 67 7.26 27.41 -9.28
C SER A 67 8.10 28.67 -9.16
N ALA A 68 8.87 28.98 -10.20
CA ALA A 68 9.63 30.20 -10.31
C ALA A 68 8.69 31.39 -10.51
N SER A 69 8.16 31.95 -9.42
CA SER A 69 7.67 33.33 -9.41
C SER A 69 7.88 33.93 -8.04
N GLY A 70 8.70 34.97 -7.97
CA GLY A 70 9.19 35.58 -6.74
C GLY A 70 8.06 35.99 -5.79
N LYS A 71 8.02 35.31 -4.64
CA LYS A 71 7.54 35.79 -3.33
C LYS A 71 7.81 34.67 -2.32
N TRP A 72 8.89 34.83 -1.55
CA TRP A 72 9.30 33.87 -0.52
C TRP A 72 8.30 33.91 0.64
N GLN A 73 7.23 33.13 0.55
CA GLN A 73 6.52 32.70 1.74
C GLN A 73 7.24 31.45 2.25
N LYS A 74 7.73 31.52 3.48
CA LYS A 74 8.33 30.44 4.25
C LYS A 74 7.34 29.27 4.29
N MET A 75 7.39 28.41 3.28
CA MET A 75 6.56 27.22 3.23
C MET A 75 7.23 26.21 4.15
N GLU A 76 6.63 25.96 5.31
CA GLU A 76 7.10 24.91 6.21
C GLU A 76 7.14 23.59 5.43
N ARG A 77 8.29 22.90 5.49
CA ARG A 77 8.43 21.59 4.87
C ARG A 77 7.41 20.67 5.56
N LEU A 78 6.46 20.16 4.78
CA LEU A 78 5.51 19.18 5.28
C LEU A 78 6.06 17.79 4.99
N TYR A 79 6.00 16.93 5.99
CA TYR A 79 6.31 15.51 5.89
C TYR A 79 5.00 14.77 5.70
N ALA A 80 5.02 13.73 4.87
CA ALA A 80 3.84 12.94 4.64
C ALA A 80 4.19 11.48 4.48
N PHE A 81 3.24 10.62 4.83
CA PHE A 81 3.28 9.21 4.53
C PHE A 81 1.93 8.76 3.99
N THR A 82 1.96 7.77 3.10
CA THR A 82 0.77 7.20 2.46
C THR A 82 0.63 5.74 2.83
N VAL A 83 -0.53 5.39 3.38
CA VAL A 83 -0.92 4.01 3.66
C VAL A 83 -1.76 3.51 2.48
N HIS A 84 -1.26 2.50 1.78
CA HIS A 84 -1.99 1.78 0.74
C HIS A 84 -2.67 0.58 1.37
N TYR A 85 -3.96 0.42 1.17
CA TYR A 85 -4.73 -0.65 1.81
C TYR A 85 -5.86 -1.16 0.91
N VAL A 86 -6.37 -2.35 1.24
CA VAL A 86 -7.59 -2.87 0.63
C VAL A 86 -8.79 -2.51 1.47
N GLN A 87 -9.85 -2.03 0.83
CA GLN A 87 -11.15 -1.82 1.45
C GLN A 87 -12.11 -2.90 0.96
N ARG A 88 -12.73 -3.62 1.90
CA ARG A 88 -13.83 -4.54 1.58
C ARG A 88 -15.04 -3.75 1.13
N ALA A 89 -15.48 -3.98 -0.10
CA ALA A 89 -16.70 -3.43 -0.65
C ALA A 89 -17.82 -4.49 -0.61
N ARG A 90 -19.04 -4.08 -0.96
CA ARG A 90 -20.17 -5.00 -1.13
C ARG A 90 -19.88 -6.03 -2.22
N GLN A 91 -20.60 -7.15 -2.19
CA GLN A 91 -20.54 -8.22 -3.19
C GLN A 91 -19.16 -8.92 -3.30
N HIS A 92 -18.45 -9.11 -2.18
CA HIS A 92 -17.15 -9.78 -2.13
C HIS A 92 -16.06 -9.10 -2.99
N ARG A 93 -16.20 -7.81 -3.24
CA ARG A 93 -15.23 -7.02 -4.02
C ARG A 93 -14.23 -6.35 -3.10
N TRP A 94 -12.96 -6.39 -3.47
CA TRP A 94 -11.92 -5.63 -2.79
C TRP A 94 -11.55 -4.43 -3.63
N LYS A 95 -11.38 -3.28 -2.97
CA LYS A 95 -11.00 -2.03 -3.62
C LYS A 95 -9.67 -1.56 -3.04
N TRP A 96 -8.66 -1.44 -3.89
CA TRP A 96 -7.43 -0.75 -3.52
C TRP A 96 -7.72 0.73 -3.26
N THR A 97 -7.31 1.21 -2.09
CA THR A 97 -7.47 2.59 -1.62
C THR A 97 -6.16 3.05 -0.97
N LYS A 98 -6.02 4.36 -0.79
CA LYS A 98 -4.90 4.97 -0.06
C LYS A 98 -5.36 6.16 0.78
N VAL A 99 -4.65 6.41 1.87
CA VAL A 99 -4.79 7.60 2.71
C VAL A 99 -3.42 8.21 2.93
N THR A 100 -3.32 9.53 2.76
CA THR A 100 -2.08 10.28 2.99
C THR A 100 -2.26 11.12 4.24
N PHE A 101 -1.34 10.96 5.18
CA PHE A 101 -1.26 11.72 6.42
C PHE A 101 -0.10 12.70 6.29
N CYS A 102 -0.33 13.96 6.65
CA CYS A 102 0.70 14.99 6.64
C CYS A 102 0.89 15.59 8.04
N CYS A 103 2.13 15.93 8.37
CA CYS A 103 2.50 16.65 9.58
C CYS A 103 3.66 17.63 9.30
N ALA A 104 3.80 18.62 10.18
CA ALA A 104 4.93 19.55 10.14
C ALA A 104 6.18 18.97 10.82
N ASP A 105 6.00 17.95 11.68
CA ASP A 105 7.06 17.30 12.43
C ASP A 105 7.59 16.07 11.66
N GLU A 106 8.88 16.13 11.29
CA GLU A 106 9.62 15.05 10.64
C GLU A 106 9.69 13.79 11.51
N GLN A 107 10.03 13.96 12.79
CA GLN A 107 10.23 12.85 13.72
C GLN A 107 8.92 12.11 13.93
N LEU A 108 7.81 12.85 14.02
CA LEU A 108 6.48 12.27 14.08
C LEU A 108 6.15 11.45 12.83
N CYS A 109 6.45 11.97 11.63
CA CYS A 109 6.23 11.25 10.38
C CYS A 109 7.03 9.94 10.33
N HIS A 110 8.31 10.00 10.70
CA HIS A 110 9.20 8.82 10.75
C HIS A 110 8.74 7.81 11.78
N LEU A 111 8.29 8.24 12.96
CA LEU A 111 7.73 7.36 13.98
C LEU A 111 6.54 6.57 13.42
N TRP A 112 5.58 7.24 12.80
CA TRP A 112 4.42 6.57 12.18
C TRP A 112 4.83 5.59 11.08
N LEU A 113 5.77 5.98 10.22
CA LEU A 113 6.30 5.11 9.15
C LEU A 113 6.95 3.86 9.71
N GLN A 114 7.84 4.02 10.69
CA GLN A 114 8.56 2.90 11.31
C GLN A 114 7.60 1.96 12.03
N THR A 115 6.73 2.48 12.89
CA THR A 115 5.77 1.64 13.64
C THR A 115 4.85 0.86 12.71
N LEU A 116 4.33 1.47 11.64
CA LEU A 116 3.48 0.74 10.69
C LEU A 116 4.26 -0.33 9.90
N ARG A 117 5.51 -0.04 9.50
CA ARG A 117 6.37 -1.02 8.80
C ARG A 117 6.71 -2.20 9.69
N GLU A 118 7.08 -1.95 10.94
CA GLU A 118 7.35 -3.00 11.92
C GLU A 118 6.13 -3.90 12.15
N LEU A 119 4.94 -3.32 12.30
CA LEU A 119 3.71 -4.10 12.43
C LEU A 119 3.45 -4.95 11.17
N LEU A 120 3.67 -4.40 9.98
CA LEU A 120 3.52 -5.13 8.71
C LEU A 120 4.52 -6.28 8.56
N GLU A 121 5.75 -6.12 9.05
CA GLU A 121 6.80 -7.14 9.01
C GLU A 121 6.54 -8.27 10.02
N ASN A 122 5.92 -7.93 11.16
CA ASN A 122 5.53 -8.86 12.21
C ASN A 122 4.26 -9.67 11.89
N LEU A 123 3.54 -9.34 10.81
CA LEU A 123 2.39 -10.14 10.36
C LEU A 123 2.85 -11.50 9.82
N THR A 124 2.68 -12.54 10.63
CA THR A 124 2.99 -13.93 10.24
C THR A 124 2.14 -14.44 9.08
N SER A 125 0.93 -13.90 8.92
CA SER A 125 0.03 -14.26 7.82
C SER A 125 0.36 -13.61 6.48
N ARG A 126 1.35 -12.70 6.43
CA ARG A 126 1.67 -11.93 5.22
C ARG A 126 2.69 -12.70 4.37
N PRO A 127 2.34 -13.17 3.16
CA PRO A 127 3.26 -13.93 2.33
C PRO A 127 4.42 -13.05 1.86
N LYS A 128 5.64 -13.56 1.91
CA LYS A 128 6.85 -12.89 1.39
C LYS A 128 7.26 -13.39 0.01
N HIS A 129 6.96 -14.65 -0.26
CA HIS A 129 7.26 -15.33 -1.52
C HIS A 129 6.03 -16.13 -1.97
N LEU A 130 5.65 -16.01 -3.24
CA LEU A 130 4.56 -16.77 -3.84
C LEU A 130 5.01 -17.42 -5.14
N LEU A 131 4.68 -18.71 -5.28
CA LEU A 131 4.71 -19.38 -6.57
C LEU A 131 3.38 -19.14 -7.28
N VAL A 132 3.42 -18.58 -8.49
CA VAL A 132 2.24 -18.29 -9.30
C VAL A 132 2.21 -19.21 -10.50
N PHE A 133 1.26 -20.14 -10.50
CA PHE A 133 0.99 -20.99 -11.65
C PHE A 133 -0.06 -20.34 -12.56
N ILE A 134 0.29 -20.13 -13.83
CA ILE A 134 -0.63 -19.61 -14.84
C ILE A 134 -0.92 -20.70 -15.85
N ASN A 135 -2.13 -21.26 -15.81
CA ASN A 135 -2.60 -22.19 -16.82
C ASN A 135 -2.88 -21.44 -18.15
N PRO A 136 -2.11 -21.67 -19.22
CA PRO A 136 -2.30 -20.94 -20.48
C PRO A 136 -3.57 -21.34 -21.24
N PHE A 137 -4.13 -22.53 -20.96
CA PHE A 137 -5.27 -23.09 -21.69
C PHE A 137 -6.62 -22.93 -20.95
N GLY A 138 -6.62 -22.28 -19.78
CA GLY A 138 -7.82 -22.11 -18.98
C GLY A 138 -8.78 -21.03 -19.51
N GLY A 139 -10.07 -21.37 -19.65
CA GLY A 139 -11.15 -20.42 -19.92
C GLY A 139 -10.89 -19.52 -21.13
N LYS A 140 -10.90 -18.19 -20.91
CA LYS A 140 -10.68 -17.18 -21.98
C LYS A 140 -9.20 -16.95 -22.35
N GLY A 141 -8.25 -17.71 -21.81
CA GLY A 141 -6.81 -17.57 -22.10
C GLY A 141 -6.17 -16.24 -21.66
N GLN A 142 -6.84 -15.44 -20.83
CA GLN A 142 -6.35 -14.11 -20.41
C GLN A 142 -5.51 -14.14 -19.12
N GLY A 143 -5.26 -15.30 -18.53
CA GLY A 143 -4.62 -15.45 -17.23
C GLY A 143 -3.28 -14.71 -17.13
N LYS A 144 -2.38 -14.92 -18.10
CA LYS A 144 -1.09 -14.24 -18.18
C LYS A 144 -1.21 -12.72 -18.23
N ARG A 145 -2.05 -12.21 -19.13
CA ARG A 145 -2.28 -10.76 -19.28
C ARG A 145 -2.89 -10.12 -18.03
N ILE A 146 -3.82 -10.82 -17.36
CA ILE A 146 -4.42 -10.34 -16.11
C ILE A 146 -3.37 -10.29 -15.00
N TYR A 147 -2.54 -11.34 -14.90
CA TYR A 147 -1.47 -11.39 -13.93
C TYR A 147 -0.51 -10.20 -14.10
N GLU A 148 0.05 -10.03 -15.29
CA GLU A 148 1.02 -8.98 -15.59
C GLU A 148 0.45 -7.57 -15.37
N ARG A 149 -0.81 -7.32 -15.76
CA ARG A 149 -1.41 -5.98 -15.69
C ARG A 149 -1.98 -5.61 -14.33
N LYS A 150 -2.41 -6.58 -13.52
CA LYS A 150 -3.17 -6.31 -12.28
C LYS A 150 -2.56 -6.94 -11.04
N VAL A 151 -2.10 -8.18 -11.13
CA VAL A 151 -1.67 -8.95 -9.96
C VAL A 151 -0.20 -8.69 -9.65
N ALA A 152 0.69 -8.76 -10.63
CA ALA A 152 2.12 -8.51 -10.45
C ALA A 152 2.41 -7.11 -9.86
N PRO A 153 1.76 -6.01 -10.32
CA PRO A 153 1.95 -4.70 -9.71
C PRO A 153 1.49 -4.65 -8.24
N LEU A 154 0.44 -5.39 -7.88
CA LEU A 154 -0.05 -5.46 -6.51
C LEU A 154 0.93 -6.22 -5.60
N PHE A 155 1.47 -7.34 -6.08
CA PHE A 155 2.49 -8.09 -5.35
C PHE A 155 3.78 -7.30 -5.18
N ALA A 156 4.24 -6.61 -6.23
CA ALA A 156 5.37 -5.70 -6.14
C ALA A 156 5.13 -4.59 -5.11
N LEU A 157 3.95 -3.97 -5.12
CA LEU A 157 3.58 -2.94 -4.15
C LEU A 157 3.57 -3.48 -2.71
N ALA A 158 3.19 -4.75 -2.52
CA ALA A 158 3.19 -5.43 -1.24
C ALA A 158 4.58 -6.00 -0.83
N SER A 159 5.63 -5.75 -1.62
CA SER A 159 6.96 -6.33 -1.44
C SER A 159 6.96 -7.86 -1.41
N VAL A 160 6.07 -8.48 -2.19
CA VAL A 160 5.97 -9.94 -2.35
C VAL A 160 6.77 -10.36 -3.57
N THR A 161 7.74 -11.23 -3.37
CA THR A 161 8.50 -11.84 -4.46
C THR A 161 7.67 -12.94 -5.10
N THR A 162 7.63 -12.98 -6.43
CA THR A 162 6.89 -14.02 -7.14
C THR A 162 7.73 -14.76 -8.15
N GLU A 163 7.62 -16.08 -8.14
CA GLU A 163 8.08 -16.95 -9.22
C GLU A 163 6.89 -17.34 -10.08
N VAL A 164 6.96 -17.13 -11.39
CA VAL A 164 5.83 -17.38 -12.29
C VAL A 164 6.16 -18.56 -13.19
N ILE A 165 5.37 -19.62 -13.09
CA ILE A 165 5.44 -20.76 -14.00
C ILE A 165 4.27 -20.66 -14.97
N GLY A 166 4.59 -20.38 -16.23
CA GLY A 166 3.70 -20.60 -17.36
C GLY A 166 4.30 -21.68 -18.23
N SER A 167 3.50 -22.65 -18.68
CA SER A 167 3.91 -23.56 -19.75
C SER A 167 4.15 -22.72 -21.01
N SER A 168 5.36 -22.21 -21.20
CA SER A 168 5.78 -21.72 -22.49
C SER A 168 5.77 -22.93 -23.41
N VAL A 169 4.73 -23.06 -24.23
CA VAL A 169 4.92 -23.72 -25.51
C VAL A 169 5.96 -22.84 -26.20
N SER A 170 7.23 -23.25 -26.15
CA SER A 170 8.21 -22.82 -27.13
C SER A 170 7.55 -23.12 -28.47
N ALA A 171 7.16 -22.07 -29.19
CA ALA A 171 6.86 -22.20 -30.60
C ALA A 171 8.08 -22.90 -31.20
N GLY A 172 7.90 -24.15 -31.62
CA GLY A 172 8.94 -24.87 -32.34
C GLY A 172 9.32 -24.00 -33.53
N THR A 173 10.52 -23.43 -33.47
CA THR A 173 11.17 -22.92 -34.67
C THR A 173 11.17 -24.07 -35.66
N ALA A 174 10.40 -23.91 -36.74
CA ALA A 174 10.46 -24.81 -37.87
C ALA A 174 11.92 -24.83 -38.33
N CYS A 175 12.64 -25.90 -38.05
CA CYS A 175 13.86 -26.23 -38.80
C CYS A 175 13.40 -26.46 -40.24
N SER A 176 13.57 -25.45 -41.07
CA SER A 176 13.49 -25.57 -42.51
C SER A 176 14.52 -26.61 -42.94
N ALA A 177 14.05 -27.80 -43.30
CA ALA A 177 14.81 -28.72 -44.13
C ALA A 177 14.96 -28.09 -45.51
N SER A 178 16.08 -27.39 -45.71
CA SER A 178 16.49 -26.93 -47.03
C SER A 178 17.66 -27.78 -47.50
N SER A 179 17.38 -28.50 -48.59
CA SER A 179 18.32 -28.91 -49.62
C SER A 179 19.06 -30.23 -49.41
N CYS A 180 18.37 -31.31 -49.79
CA CYS A 180 18.98 -32.32 -50.65
C CYS A 180 19.41 -31.66 -51.98
N THR A 181 20.67 -31.81 -52.36
CA THR A 181 21.05 -31.83 -53.78
C THR A 181 22.38 -32.56 -53.96
N ALA A 182 22.29 -33.64 -54.76
CA ALA A 182 23.31 -34.37 -55.52
C ALA A 182 24.53 -34.94 -54.78
#